data_AF-A0A5J6Z080-F1
#
_entry.id   AF-A0A5J6Z080-F1
#
_cell.length_a   1.000
_cell.length_b   1.000
_cell.length_c   1.000
_cell.angle_alpha   90.00
_cell.angle_beta   90.00
_cell.angle_gamma   90.00
#
_symmetry.space_group_name_H-M   'P 1'
#
loop_
_entity.id
_entity.type
_entity.pdbx_description
1 polymer ?
#
loop_
_entity_poly.entity_id
_entity_poly.type
_entity_poly.pdbx_seq_one_letter_code
_entity_poly.pdbx_strand_id
1 'polypeptide(L)'
;MLAAGMDPRSSWNRTTLEGLEQSLFAPGSGGFVAVCGGEVCGCVGFRPDREDTLTLNRLATLPDMRGQDIGAALVRAVETVAAERGFRRVLLAVSQFNLEVVPYYERLGYVQANEIYAFASPGSPVPVVLVKRIVGIGSTDLDNRLAEITQKLAELKKLDVNHLIFGSEIHRYELHPPISKEQLGKTAQSFGIDFPEDYAQFLTTVGNGGAGPDYGIFSLDESLELCNTLAIGREFPHRKAWQPLVENLSDGTPRGQGKIPYYINNPVTELDRKKQRAWNEFYYDGNNSSGSMCIGEQGCGHMTLLVVCGPERGNIWVDSRATNYGITPLKKDKSGTTFLQWYEDWLDQAVEQLRGKND
;
A
#
# COMPACT_ATOMS: atom_id res chain seq x y z
N MET A 1 -6.31 -25.11 -37.95
CA MET A 1 -5.53 -24.97 -36.70
C MET A 1 -4.10 -25.39 -36.99
N LEU A 2 -3.15 -24.46 -36.93
CA LEU A 2 -1.73 -24.81 -36.96
C LEU A 2 -1.36 -25.49 -35.63
N ALA A 3 -0.56 -26.56 -35.68
CA ALA A 3 -0.20 -27.32 -34.48
C ALA A 3 0.74 -26.48 -33.60
N ALA A 4 0.33 -26.15 -32.38
CA ALA A 4 1.06 -25.27 -31.45
C ALA A 4 2.35 -25.90 -30.84
N GLY A 5 2.88 -26.96 -31.45
CA GLY A 5 3.96 -27.79 -30.91
C GLY A 5 3.57 -28.70 -29.75
N MET A 6 2.26 -28.85 -29.45
CA MET A 6 1.77 -29.68 -28.34
C MET A 6 1.54 -31.14 -28.75
N ASP A 7 1.98 -32.07 -27.90
CA ASP A 7 1.82 -33.52 -28.11
C ASP A 7 0.33 -33.90 -28.29
N PRO A 8 -0.03 -34.68 -29.33
CA PRO A 8 -1.42 -35.03 -29.65
C PRO A 8 -2.10 -35.94 -28.61
N ARG A 9 -1.36 -36.51 -27.66
CA ARG A 9 -1.90 -37.32 -26.55
C ARG A 9 -2.37 -36.46 -25.39
N SER A 10 -1.90 -35.21 -25.30
CA SER A 10 -2.39 -34.25 -24.29
C SER A 10 -3.84 -33.83 -24.56
N SER A 11 -4.55 -33.36 -23.53
CA SER A 11 -6.00 -33.12 -23.60
C SER A 11 -6.44 -31.90 -24.41
N TRP A 12 -5.50 -31.11 -24.96
CA TRP A 12 -5.83 -29.87 -25.66
C TRP A 12 -6.75 -30.09 -26.86
N ASN A 13 -6.54 -31.18 -27.62
CA ASN A 13 -7.33 -31.54 -28.80
C ASN A 13 -8.80 -31.92 -28.50
N ARG A 14 -9.16 -32.09 -27.22
CA ARG A 14 -10.53 -32.34 -26.76
C ARG A 14 -11.25 -31.05 -26.31
N THR A 15 -10.63 -29.88 -26.47
CA THR A 15 -11.23 -28.59 -26.10
C THR A 15 -12.29 -28.18 -27.12
N THR A 16 -13.56 -28.14 -26.71
CA THR A 16 -14.67 -27.57 -27.49
C THR A 16 -14.91 -26.10 -27.11
N LEU A 17 -15.63 -25.35 -27.96
CA LEU A 17 -16.07 -23.98 -27.62
C LEU A 17 -16.94 -23.98 -26.36
N GLU A 18 -17.93 -24.86 -26.29
CA GLU A 18 -18.80 -25.03 -25.13
C GLU A 18 -17.99 -25.33 -23.84
N GLY A 19 -17.02 -26.26 -23.89
CA GLY A 19 -16.16 -26.58 -22.75
C GLY A 19 -15.13 -25.48 -22.40
N LEU A 20 -14.91 -24.53 -23.30
CA LEU A 20 -14.15 -23.30 -23.03
C LEU A 20 -15.05 -22.28 -22.32
N GLU A 21 -16.24 -22.00 -22.86
CA GLU A 21 -17.24 -21.09 -22.27
C GLU A 21 -17.64 -21.51 -20.86
N GLN A 22 -18.04 -22.78 -20.68
CA GLN A 22 -18.36 -23.35 -19.36
C GLN A 22 -17.21 -23.18 -18.35
N SER A 23 -15.96 -23.18 -18.81
CA SER A 23 -14.80 -23.04 -17.94
C SER A 23 -14.37 -21.60 -17.67
N LEU A 24 -14.64 -20.66 -18.57
CA LEU A 24 -14.27 -19.26 -18.41
C LEU A 24 -15.35 -18.47 -17.67
N PHE A 25 -16.62 -18.82 -17.88
CA PHE A 25 -17.78 -18.09 -17.35
C PHE A 25 -18.45 -18.75 -16.14
N ALA A 26 -17.91 -19.88 -15.64
CA ALA A 26 -18.33 -20.43 -14.35
C ALA A 26 -18.05 -19.45 -13.18
N PRO A 27 -18.83 -19.47 -12.09
CA PRO A 27 -18.64 -18.58 -10.94
C PRO A 27 -17.19 -18.56 -10.44
N GLY A 28 -16.63 -17.36 -10.28
CA GLY A 28 -15.25 -17.14 -9.84
C GLY A 28 -14.16 -17.49 -10.85
N SER A 29 -14.50 -18.04 -12.02
CA SER A 29 -13.55 -18.35 -13.10
C SER A 29 -13.27 -17.13 -13.99
N GLY A 30 -12.36 -17.27 -14.94
CA GLY A 30 -12.03 -16.24 -15.91
C GLY A 30 -10.75 -16.55 -16.68
N GLY A 31 -10.16 -15.52 -17.29
CA GLY A 31 -8.89 -15.63 -17.99
C GLY A 31 -8.37 -14.27 -18.46
N PHE A 32 -7.13 -14.28 -18.94
CA PHE A 32 -6.46 -13.12 -19.51
C PHE A 32 -5.94 -13.43 -20.91
N VAL A 33 -5.83 -12.40 -21.74
CA VAL A 33 -5.12 -12.43 -23.02
C VAL A 33 -3.97 -11.44 -22.99
N ALA A 34 -2.83 -11.82 -23.56
CA ALA A 34 -1.73 -10.90 -23.84
C ALA A 34 -1.94 -10.32 -25.25
N VAL A 35 -1.80 -9.01 -25.38
CA VAL A 35 -1.96 -8.29 -26.66
C VAL A 35 -0.63 -7.65 -27.05
N CYS A 36 -0.14 -7.99 -28.24
CA CYS A 36 1.12 -7.53 -28.80
C CYS A 36 0.84 -6.90 -30.17
N GLY A 37 1.19 -5.63 -30.37
CA GLY A 37 0.93 -4.94 -31.65
C GLY A 37 -0.55 -4.81 -32.03
N GLY A 38 -1.48 -4.98 -31.08
CA GLY A 38 -2.93 -5.02 -31.32
C GLY A 38 -3.52 -6.42 -31.52
N GLU A 39 -2.70 -7.46 -31.64
CA GLU A 39 -3.15 -8.85 -31.81
C GLU A 39 -2.93 -9.71 -30.55
N VAL A 40 -3.74 -10.76 -30.37
CA VAL A 40 -3.61 -11.67 -29.21
C VAL A 40 -2.41 -12.60 -29.40
N CYS A 41 -1.37 -12.39 -28.59
CA CYS A 41 -0.11 -13.14 -28.62
C CYS A 41 -0.01 -14.27 -27.57
N GLY A 42 -0.95 -14.33 -26.62
CA GLY A 42 -1.03 -15.39 -25.63
C GLY A 42 -2.31 -15.33 -24.79
N CYS A 43 -2.58 -16.37 -24.00
CA CYS A 43 -3.72 -16.45 -23.11
C CYS A 43 -3.47 -17.34 -21.89
N VAL A 44 -4.29 -17.18 -20.87
CA VAL A 44 -4.38 -18.05 -19.69
C VAL A 44 -5.81 -18.08 -19.17
N GLY A 45 -6.26 -19.22 -18.65
CA GLY A 45 -7.52 -19.35 -17.93
C GLY A 45 -7.29 -19.65 -16.45
N PHE A 46 -8.26 -19.31 -15.60
CA PHE A 46 -8.26 -19.68 -14.19
C PHE A 46 -9.65 -20.10 -13.73
N ARG A 47 -9.72 -20.94 -12.70
CA ARG A 47 -10.98 -21.35 -12.05
C ARG A 47 -10.74 -21.66 -10.56
N PRO A 48 -11.72 -21.44 -9.66
CA PRO A 48 -11.63 -21.91 -8.27
C PRO A 48 -11.50 -23.44 -8.21
N ASP A 49 -10.75 -23.92 -7.22
CA ASP A 49 -10.61 -25.33 -6.86
C ASP A 49 -10.64 -25.43 -5.32
N ARG A 50 -11.66 -26.08 -4.75
CA ARG A 50 -11.88 -26.10 -3.28
C ARG A 50 -11.99 -24.66 -2.71
N GLU A 51 -11.86 -24.52 -1.39
CA GLU A 51 -12.04 -23.23 -0.70
C GLU A 51 -10.80 -22.31 -0.75
N ASP A 52 -9.60 -22.86 -0.94
CA ASP A 52 -8.33 -22.12 -0.75
C ASP A 52 -7.41 -22.07 -1.98
N THR A 53 -7.80 -22.72 -3.09
CA THR A 53 -6.94 -22.90 -4.27
C THR A 53 -7.55 -22.26 -5.53
N LEU A 54 -6.72 -21.57 -6.31
CA LEU A 54 -7.07 -21.16 -7.68
C LEU A 54 -6.31 -22.03 -8.69
N THR A 55 -7.02 -22.74 -9.57
CA THR A 55 -6.41 -23.53 -10.65
C THR A 55 -6.11 -22.65 -11.86
N LEU A 56 -4.83 -22.51 -12.20
CA LEU A 56 -4.35 -21.98 -13.48
C LEU A 56 -4.44 -23.07 -14.56
N ASN A 57 -5.03 -22.73 -15.71
CA ASN A 57 -5.18 -23.65 -16.84
C ASN A 57 -5.00 -22.93 -18.19
N ARG A 58 -4.87 -23.70 -19.27
CA ARG A 58 -4.83 -23.19 -20.66
C ARG A 58 -3.83 -22.04 -20.91
N LEU A 59 -2.68 -22.04 -20.24
CA LEU A 59 -1.59 -21.10 -20.54
C LEU A 59 -1.00 -21.42 -21.92
N ALA A 60 -0.99 -20.44 -22.83
CA ALA A 60 -0.39 -20.55 -24.15
C ALA A 60 0.18 -19.21 -24.64
N THR A 61 1.24 -19.29 -25.44
CA THR A 61 1.82 -18.16 -26.19
C THR A 61 2.13 -18.60 -27.62
N LEU A 62 1.99 -17.69 -28.57
CA LEU A 62 2.36 -17.93 -29.97
C LEU A 62 3.86 -18.31 -30.06
N PRO A 63 4.27 -19.25 -30.93
CA PRO A 63 5.65 -19.73 -31.01
C PRO A 63 6.70 -18.61 -31.11
N ASP A 64 6.46 -17.64 -31.98
CA ASP A 64 7.39 -16.54 -32.28
C ASP A 64 7.46 -15.48 -31.16
N MET A 65 6.54 -15.56 -30.19
CA MET A 65 6.44 -14.67 -29.03
C MET A 65 7.01 -15.30 -27.74
N ARG A 66 7.56 -16.52 -27.83
CA ARG A 66 8.19 -17.21 -26.69
C ARG A 66 9.55 -16.56 -26.36
N GLY A 67 9.96 -16.70 -25.09
CA GLY A 67 11.21 -16.09 -24.59
C GLY A 67 11.13 -14.59 -24.27
N GLN A 68 9.96 -13.97 -24.39
CA GLN A 68 9.72 -12.53 -24.13
C GLN A 68 8.92 -12.29 -22.83
N ASP A 69 9.01 -13.19 -21.85
CA ASP A 69 8.30 -13.17 -20.55
C ASP A 69 6.76 -13.02 -20.55
N ILE A 70 6.11 -13.01 -21.71
CA ILE A 70 4.64 -12.95 -21.86
C ILE A 70 3.95 -14.06 -21.05
N GLY A 71 4.48 -15.28 -21.09
CA GLY A 71 3.95 -16.39 -20.29
C GLY A 71 4.05 -16.14 -18.78
N ALA A 72 5.12 -15.49 -18.32
CA ALA A 72 5.33 -15.19 -16.91
C ALA A 72 4.42 -14.04 -16.45
N ALA A 73 4.18 -13.05 -17.31
CA ALA A 73 3.19 -11.98 -17.07
C ALA A 73 1.76 -12.55 -16.96
N LEU A 74 1.38 -13.48 -17.84
CA LEU A 74 0.10 -14.17 -17.78
C LEU A 74 -0.06 -15.01 -16.50
N VAL A 75 0.98 -15.72 -16.06
CA VAL A 75 0.96 -16.44 -14.77
C VAL A 75 0.80 -15.47 -13.61
N ARG A 76 1.59 -14.39 -13.55
CA ARG A 76 1.49 -13.36 -12.51
C ARG A 76 0.08 -12.75 -12.42
N ALA A 77 -0.59 -12.48 -13.54
CA ALA A 77 -1.97 -11.98 -13.53
C ALA A 77 -2.96 -12.94 -12.84
N VAL A 78 -2.77 -14.26 -12.96
CA VAL A 78 -3.57 -15.26 -12.23
C VAL A 78 -3.20 -15.32 -10.74
N GLU A 79 -1.92 -15.16 -10.41
CA GLU A 79 -1.45 -15.07 -9.02
C GLU A 79 -2.01 -13.82 -8.31
N THR A 80 -2.09 -12.68 -9.01
CA THR A 80 -2.77 -11.46 -8.53
C THR A 80 -4.24 -11.75 -8.22
N VAL A 81 -4.98 -12.35 -9.16
CA VAL A 81 -6.39 -12.73 -8.95
C VAL A 81 -6.57 -13.71 -7.79
N ALA A 82 -5.64 -14.65 -7.59
CA ALA A 82 -5.68 -15.56 -6.46
C ALA A 82 -5.58 -14.79 -5.14
N ALA A 83 -4.61 -13.88 -5.05
CA ALA A 83 -4.35 -13.09 -3.85
C ALA A 83 -5.45 -12.06 -3.54
N GLU A 84 -5.96 -11.34 -4.55
CA GLU A 84 -7.07 -10.37 -4.42
C GLU A 84 -8.34 -11.04 -3.87
N ARG A 85 -8.57 -12.30 -4.25
CA ARG A 85 -9.76 -13.08 -3.86
C ARG A 85 -9.51 -13.96 -2.63
N GLY A 86 -8.37 -13.82 -1.96
CA GLY A 86 -8.07 -14.52 -0.71
C GLY A 86 -7.69 -16.01 -0.84
N PHE A 87 -7.43 -16.50 -2.05
CA PHE A 87 -6.90 -17.86 -2.25
C PHE A 87 -5.46 -17.95 -1.73
N ARG A 88 -5.14 -19.03 -1.03
CA ARG A 88 -3.83 -19.24 -0.36
C ARG A 88 -2.79 -19.92 -1.26
N ARG A 89 -3.20 -20.40 -2.44
CA ARG A 89 -2.32 -21.08 -3.40
C ARG A 89 -2.88 -21.07 -4.82
N VAL A 90 -1.99 -21.05 -5.80
CA VAL A 90 -2.30 -21.39 -7.19
C VAL A 90 -1.82 -22.80 -7.48
N LEU A 91 -2.66 -23.59 -8.14
CA LEU A 91 -2.36 -24.94 -8.61
C LEU A 91 -2.36 -24.97 -10.14
N LEU A 92 -1.46 -25.75 -10.73
CA LEU A 92 -1.47 -26.05 -12.16
C LEU A 92 -1.11 -27.51 -12.42
N ALA A 93 -1.54 -28.02 -13.58
CA ALA A 93 -1.34 -29.41 -13.99
C ALA A 93 -0.60 -29.48 -15.33
N VAL A 94 0.58 -30.12 -15.32
CA VAL A 94 1.42 -30.36 -16.49
C VAL A 94 1.20 -31.77 -17.01
N SER A 95 0.98 -31.92 -18.32
CA SER A 95 0.85 -33.24 -18.94
C SER A 95 2.16 -34.03 -18.85
N GLN A 96 2.09 -35.34 -18.63
CA GLN A 96 3.25 -36.24 -18.68
C GLN A 96 4.01 -36.19 -20.02
N PHE A 97 3.38 -35.66 -21.08
CA PHE A 97 3.99 -35.49 -22.41
C PHE A 97 4.55 -34.07 -22.65
N ASN A 98 4.66 -33.24 -21.60
CA ASN A 98 5.22 -31.88 -21.67
C ASN A 98 6.06 -31.54 -20.42
N LEU A 99 6.82 -32.51 -19.90
CA LEU A 99 7.59 -32.31 -18.65
C LEU A 99 8.74 -31.30 -18.80
N GLU A 100 9.17 -30.99 -20.03
CA GLU A 100 10.18 -29.95 -20.33
C GLU A 100 9.76 -28.55 -19.87
N VAL A 101 8.46 -28.31 -19.63
CA VAL A 101 7.96 -27.03 -19.07
C VAL A 101 8.08 -26.94 -17.54
N VAL A 102 8.39 -28.04 -16.83
CA VAL A 102 8.46 -28.05 -15.35
C VAL A 102 9.50 -27.04 -14.83
N PRO A 103 10.75 -26.99 -15.34
CA PRO A 103 11.74 -26.00 -14.90
C PRO A 103 11.35 -24.53 -15.16
N TYR A 104 10.42 -24.26 -16.07
CA TYR A 104 9.87 -22.92 -16.26
C TYR A 104 8.96 -22.51 -15.09
N TYR A 105 8.10 -23.42 -14.62
CA TYR A 105 7.24 -23.15 -13.46
C TYR A 105 8.03 -23.16 -12.14
N GLU A 106 9.06 -23.99 -12.01
CA GLU A 106 9.97 -23.96 -10.86
C GLU A 106 10.66 -22.60 -10.71
N ARG A 107 11.12 -21.99 -11.81
CA ARG A 107 11.64 -20.61 -11.81
C ARG A 107 10.61 -19.54 -11.42
N LEU A 108 9.31 -19.83 -11.56
CA LEU A 108 8.22 -18.96 -11.10
C LEU A 108 7.82 -19.23 -9.64
N GLY A 109 8.50 -20.14 -8.93
CA GLY A 109 8.25 -20.47 -7.53
C GLY A 109 7.19 -21.55 -7.30
N TYR A 110 6.81 -22.29 -8.33
CA TYR A 110 5.96 -23.48 -8.19
C TYR A 110 6.79 -24.69 -7.78
N VAL A 111 6.26 -25.53 -6.91
CA VAL A 111 6.86 -26.80 -6.49
C VAL A 111 5.95 -27.96 -6.86
N GLN A 112 6.52 -29.11 -7.23
CA GLN A 112 5.73 -30.32 -7.49
C GLN A 112 5.02 -30.79 -6.22
N ALA A 113 3.74 -31.14 -6.34
CA ALA A 113 2.92 -31.66 -5.23
C ALA A 113 2.31 -33.02 -5.58
N ASN A 114 2.18 -33.88 -4.58
CA ASN A 114 1.51 -35.17 -4.70
C ASN A 114 0.00 -35.00 -4.43
N GLU A 115 -0.68 -34.25 -5.31
CA GLU A 115 -2.11 -33.92 -5.21
C GLU A 115 -2.88 -34.37 -6.45
N ILE A 116 -4.18 -34.65 -6.28
CA ILE A 116 -5.06 -35.06 -7.38
C ILE A 116 -5.63 -33.82 -8.07
N TYR A 117 -5.35 -33.69 -9.37
CA TYR A 117 -5.95 -32.64 -10.20
C TYR A 117 -7.43 -32.92 -10.50
N ALA A 118 -8.33 -32.13 -9.92
CA ALA A 118 -9.78 -32.35 -9.98
C ALA A 118 -10.39 -32.24 -11.40
N PHE A 119 -9.71 -31.57 -12.33
CA PHE A 119 -10.23 -31.28 -13.69
C PHE A 119 -9.54 -32.10 -14.80
N ALA A 120 -8.95 -33.24 -14.46
CA ALA A 120 -8.37 -34.16 -15.45
C ALA A 120 -9.47 -34.75 -16.36
N SER A 121 -9.27 -34.69 -17.69
CA SER A 121 -10.24 -35.30 -18.62
C SER A 121 -10.19 -36.83 -18.53
N PRO A 122 -11.34 -37.54 -18.49
CA PRO A 122 -11.38 -39.00 -18.43
C PRO A 122 -10.48 -39.66 -19.48
N GLY A 123 -9.76 -40.72 -19.08
CA GLY A 123 -8.82 -41.44 -19.95
C GLY A 123 -7.49 -40.73 -20.22
N SER A 124 -7.23 -39.55 -19.64
CA SER A 124 -5.92 -38.89 -19.72
C SER A 124 -4.97 -39.45 -18.65
N PRO A 125 -3.65 -39.59 -18.92
CA PRO A 125 -2.67 -39.90 -17.88
C PRO A 125 -2.68 -38.86 -16.76
N VAL A 126 -2.37 -39.31 -15.53
CA VAL A 126 -2.32 -38.45 -14.33
C VAL A 126 -1.28 -37.35 -14.54
N PRO A 127 -1.65 -36.05 -14.52
CA PRO A 127 -0.69 -34.97 -14.74
C PRO A 127 0.27 -34.84 -13.56
N VAL A 128 1.41 -34.20 -13.82
CA VAL A 128 2.25 -33.67 -12.74
C VAL A 128 1.59 -32.39 -12.22
N VAL A 129 1.23 -32.39 -10.94
CA VAL A 129 0.66 -31.21 -10.29
C VAL A 129 1.78 -30.37 -9.69
N LEU A 130 1.71 -29.06 -9.91
CA LEU A 130 2.56 -28.09 -9.24
C LEU A 130 1.70 -27.06 -8.51
N VAL A 131 2.18 -26.61 -7.35
CA VAL A 131 1.53 -25.61 -6.50
C VAL A 131 2.50 -24.50 -6.13
N LYS A 132 1.97 -23.29 -6.00
CA LYS A 132 2.67 -22.14 -5.43
C LYS A 132 1.81 -21.57 -4.33
N ARG A 133 2.37 -21.39 -3.13
CA ARG A 133 1.67 -20.66 -2.05
C ARG A 133 1.54 -19.20 -2.46
N ILE A 134 0.33 -18.69 -2.35
CA ILE A 134 0.01 -17.29 -2.51
C ILE A 134 -0.17 -16.74 -1.11
N VAL A 135 0.76 -15.88 -0.70
CA VAL A 135 0.52 -14.98 0.42
C VAL A 135 -0.30 -13.81 -0.14
N GLY A 136 -1.27 -13.30 0.63
CA GLY A 136 -2.15 -12.23 0.14
C GLY A 136 -1.34 -11.01 -0.29
N ILE A 137 -1.81 -10.29 -1.31
CA ILE A 137 -1.09 -9.14 -1.92
C ILE A 137 -0.63 -8.14 -0.85
N GLY A 138 -1.47 -7.91 0.17
CA GLY A 138 -1.16 -6.99 1.27
C GLY A 138 0.09 -7.34 2.10
N SER A 139 0.59 -8.58 2.09
CA SER A 139 1.82 -8.92 2.83
C SER A 139 3.05 -8.98 1.93
N THR A 140 3.04 -9.65 0.77
CA THR A 140 4.27 -9.78 -0.03
C THR A 140 4.66 -8.49 -0.75
N ASP A 141 3.69 -7.67 -1.18
CA ASP A 141 3.99 -6.32 -1.68
C ASP A 141 4.62 -5.46 -0.56
N LEU A 142 4.02 -5.52 0.63
CA LEU A 142 4.42 -4.76 1.80
C LEU A 142 5.79 -5.19 2.34
N ASP A 143 6.06 -6.50 2.44
CA ASP A 143 7.36 -7.06 2.80
C ASP A 143 8.46 -6.58 1.83
N ASN A 144 8.19 -6.57 0.52
CA ASN A 144 9.13 -6.08 -0.51
C ASN A 144 9.38 -4.57 -0.38
N ARG A 145 8.32 -3.77 -0.18
CA ARG A 145 8.40 -2.32 0.01
C ARG A 145 9.19 -1.94 1.27
N LEU A 146 8.98 -2.64 2.38
CA LEU A 146 9.74 -2.46 3.62
C LEU A 146 11.22 -2.85 3.45
N ALA A 147 11.52 -3.88 2.65
CA ALA A 147 12.89 -4.24 2.28
C ALA A 147 13.55 -3.16 1.39
N GLU A 148 12.83 -2.62 0.40
CA GLU A 148 13.29 -1.54 -0.46
C GLU A 148 13.55 -0.24 0.32
N ILE A 149 12.68 0.11 1.27
CA ILE A 149 12.88 1.20 2.23
C ILE A 149 14.18 1.03 3.01
N THR A 150 14.40 -0.17 3.55
CA THR A 150 15.62 -0.49 4.32
C THR A 150 16.87 -0.38 3.45
N GLN A 151 16.79 -0.80 2.18
CA GLN A 151 17.86 -0.66 1.21
C GLN A 151 18.15 0.82 0.87
N LYS A 152 17.12 1.62 0.58
CA LYS A 152 17.24 3.05 0.24
C LYS A 152 17.84 3.85 1.40
N LEU A 153 17.43 3.60 2.65
CA LEU A 153 18.06 4.20 3.83
C LEU A 153 19.55 3.85 3.95
N ALA A 154 19.91 2.59 3.73
CA ALA A 154 21.30 2.13 3.75
C ALA A 154 22.13 2.63 2.54
N GLU A 155 21.50 3.04 1.45
CA GLU A 155 22.11 3.75 0.32
C GLU A 155 22.32 5.24 0.65
N LEU A 156 21.28 5.93 1.11
CA LEU A 156 21.32 7.34 1.48
C LEU A 156 22.39 7.63 2.54
N LYS A 157 22.53 6.75 3.55
CA LYS A 157 23.60 6.85 4.56
C LYS A 157 25.03 6.78 3.99
N LYS A 158 25.21 6.28 2.76
CA LYS A 158 26.50 6.23 2.04
C LYS A 158 26.65 7.37 1.04
N LEU A 159 25.57 7.81 0.41
CA LEU A 159 25.56 8.90 -0.56
C LEU A 159 25.67 10.27 0.12
N ASP A 160 24.89 10.48 1.18
CA ASP A 160 24.70 11.80 1.79
C ASP A 160 25.66 12.07 2.96
N VAL A 161 26.95 11.88 2.70
CA VAL A 161 28.03 12.03 3.71
C VAL A 161 28.07 13.44 4.31
N ASN A 162 27.56 14.44 3.58
CA ASN A 162 27.54 15.85 3.98
C ASN A 162 26.17 16.32 4.50
N HIS A 163 25.18 15.43 4.65
CA HIS A 163 23.84 15.75 5.14
C HIS A 163 23.14 16.88 4.35
N LEU A 164 23.06 16.71 3.03
CA LEU A 164 22.49 17.66 2.06
C LEU A 164 20.99 17.49 1.84
N ILE A 165 20.40 16.38 2.31
CA ILE A 165 18.94 16.23 2.42
C ILE A 165 18.47 16.93 3.69
N PHE A 166 17.38 17.70 3.59
CA PHE A 166 16.83 18.46 4.71
C PHE A 166 16.51 17.55 5.91
N GLY A 167 17.03 17.89 7.09
CA GLY A 167 16.85 17.17 8.35
C GLY A 167 17.73 15.93 8.51
N SER A 168 18.45 15.50 7.47
CA SER A 168 19.36 14.35 7.53
C SER A 168 20.54 14.54 8.47
N GLU A 169 20.90 15.79 8.79
CA GLU A 169 21.92 16.13 9.80
C GLU A 169 21.48 15.75 11.23
N ILE A 170 20.16 15.69 11.44
CA ILE A 170 19.49 15.38 12.71
C ILE A 170 19.30 13.87 12.82
N HIS A 171 18.52 13.27 11.92
CA HIS A 171 18.15 11.85 12.01
C HIS A 171 19.18 10.89 11.39
N ARG A 172 20.13 11.38 10.58
CA ARG A 172 21.31 10.65 10.05
C ARG A 172 21.06 9.30 9.39
N TYR A 173 19.85 9.13 8.86
CA TYR A 173 19.33 7.85 8.35
C TYR A 173 19.39 6.71 9.39
N GLU A 174 19.29 7.04 10.68
CA GLU A 174 19.25 6.09 11.80
C GLU A 174 17.82 5.87 12.27
N LEU A 175 17.35 4.62 12.24
CA LEU A 175 16.06 4.20 12.75
C LEU A 175 16.17 3.81 14.23
N HIS A 176 15.12 4.06 15.00
CA HIS A 176 14.96 3.44 16.31
C HIS A 176 14.63 1.94 16.16
N PRO A 177 15.01 1.08 17.13
CA PRO A 177 14.69 -0.34 17.09
C PRO A 177 13.18 -0.60 16.88
N PRO A 178 12.78 -1.59 16.07
CA PRO A 178 11.37 -1.98 15.94
C PRO A 178 10.78 -2.43 17.28
N ILE A 179 9.48 -2.15 17.48
CA ILE A 179 8.71 -2.67 18.62
C ILE A 179 8.13 -4.04 18.31
N SER A 180 7.81 -4.83 19.34
CA SER A 180 7.19 -6.13 19.14
C SER A 180 5.72 -5.99 18.73
N LYS A 181 5.21 -6.96 17.95
CA LYS A 181 3.78 -7.07 17.61
C LYS A 181 2.90 -7.20 18.86
N GLU A 182 3.42 -7.78 19.94
CA GLU A 182 2.73 -7.85 21.24
C GLU A 182 2.61 -6.47 21.90
N GLN A 183 3.67 -5.66 21.90
CA GLN A 183 3.65 -4.29 22.40
C GLN A 183 2.67 -3.43 21.61
N LEU A 184 2.76 -3.45 20.27
CA LEU A 184 1.84 -2.72 19.40
C LEU A 184 0.38 -3.13 19.64
N GLY A 185 0.11 -4.43 19.82
CA GLY A 185 -1.23 -4.96 20.13
C GLY A 185 -1.76 -4.51 21.50
N LYS A 186 -0.91 -4.44 22.52
CA LYS A 186 -1.28 -3.90 23.84
C LYS A 186 -1.61 -2.42 23.76
N THR A 187 -0.84 -1.65 22.99
CA THR A 187 -1.11 -0.22 22.75
C THR A 187 -2.43 -0.02 22.01
N ALA A 188 -2.65 -0.76 20.92
CA ALA A 188 -3.91 -0.78 20.17
C ALA A 188 -5.12 -1.05 21.08
N GLN A 189 -5.02 -2.09 21.92
CA GLN A 189 -6.06 -2.44 22.89
C GLN A 189 -6.29 -1.35 23.95
N SER A 190 -5.23 -0.70 24.44
CA SER A 190 -5.31 0.33 25.48
C SER A 190 -6.05 1.59 25.02
N PHE A 191 -5.94 1.92 23.73
CA PHE A 191 -6.61 3.07 23.13
C PHE A 191 -7.89 2.73 22.35
N GLY A 192 -8.20 1.43 22.16
CA GLY A 192 -9.35 0.98 21.40
C GLY A 192 -9.27 1.28 19.90
N ILE A 193 -8.06 1.20 19.32
CA ILE A 193 -7.77 1.55 17.92
C ILE A 193 -7.11 0.40 17.18
N ASP A 194 -7.30 0.35 15.86
CA ASP A 194 -6.58 -0.55 14.96
C ASP A 194 -5.61 0.27 14.10
N PHE A 195 -4.30 0.13 14.32
CA PHE A 195 -3.29 0.84 13.51
C PHE A 195 -3.38 0.49 12.02
N PRO A 196 -3.18 1.45 11.09
CA PRO A 196 -3.04 1.17 9.65
C PRO A 196 -2.00 0.07 9.38
N GLU A 197 -2.28 -0.83 8.45
CA GLU A 197 -1.47 -2.04 8.22
C GLU A 197 -0.02 -1.73 7.82
N ASP A 198 0.16 -0.74 6.95
CA ASP A 198 1.46 -0.34 6.42
C ASP A 198 2.34 0.31 7.49
N TYR A 199 1.77 1.18 8.32
CA TYR A 199 2.42 1.73 9.53
C TYR A 199 2.71 0.65 10.58
N ALA A 200 1.77 -0.26 10.85
CA ALA A 200 1.93 -1.32 11.84
C ALA A 200 3.07 -2.30 11.46
N GLN A 201 3.21 -2.62 10.17
CA GLN A 201 4.34 -3.41 9.70
C GLN A 201 5.66 -2.61 9.75
N PHE A 202 5.68 -1.33 9.38
CA PHE A 202 6.87 -0.49 9.52
C PHE A 202 7.40 -0.45 10.97
N LEU A 203 6.53 -0.18 11.95
CA LEU A 203 6.91 -0.14 13.37
C LEU A 203 7.47 -1.46 13.92
N THR A 204 7.07 -2.59 13.34
CA THR A 204 7.41 -3.94 13.84
C THR A 204 8.47 -4.66 13.01
N THR A 205 8.85 -4.12 11.86
CA THR A 205 9.86 -4.68 10.94
C THR A 205 11.02 -3.72 10.66
N VAL A 206 10.75 -2.42 10.48
CA VAL A 206 11.74 -1.41 10.03
C VAL A 206 12.25 -0.57 11.20
N GLY A 207 11.38 0.11 11.94
CA GLY A 207 11.80 0.89 13.11
C GLY A 207 10.68 1.67 13.81
N ASN A 208 10.87 1.93 15.11
CA ASN A 208 9.94 2.71 15.95
C ASN A 208 10.24 4.21 15.88
N GLY A 209 10.18 4.79 14.68
CA GLY A 209 10.62 6.16 14.40
C GLY A 209 12.12 6.29 14.15
N GLY A 210 12.65 7.50 14.30
CA GLY A 210 13.99 7.89 13.87
C GLY A 210 13.96 8.47 12.46
N ALA A 211 14.77 7.92 11.55
CA ALA A 211 14.87 8.40 10.17
C ALA A 211 13.52 8.45 9.43
N GLY A 212 13.31 9.56 8.72
CA GLY A 212 12.12 9.81 7.92
C GLY A 212 12.17 11.22 7.33
N PRO A 213 11.07 11.68 6.71
CA PRO A 213 10.98 13.00 6.13
C PRO A 213 11.21 14.12 7.16
N ASP A 214 11.76 15.24 6.68
CA ASP A 214 12.03 16.43 7.48
C ASP A 214 12.84 16.12 8.75
N TYR A 215 12.31 16.43 9.94
CA TYR A 215 13.01 16.21 11.21
C TYR A 215 13.03 14.73 11.66
N GLY A 216 12.44 13.83 10.88
CA GLY A 216 12.29 12.41 11.18
C GLY A 216 10.89 12.04 11.70
N ILE A 217 10.75 10.78 12.09
CA ILE A 217 9.50 10.21 12.60
C ILE A 217 9.61 9.97 14.10
N PHE A 218 8.60 10.42 14.84
CA PHE A 218 8.48 10.17 16.28
C PHE A 218 8.25 8.68 16.56
N SER A 219 8.79 8.20 17.66
CA SER A 219 8.43 6.88 18.17
C SER A 219 6.93 6.79 18.49
N LEU A 220 6.40 5.57 18.60
CA LEU A 220 5.01 5.36 18.97
C LEU A 220 4.65 6.05 20.31
N ASP A 221 5.56 6.03 21.28
CA ASP A 221 5.31 6.63 22.60
C ASP A 221 5.30 8.17 22.52
N GLU A 222 6.27 8.79 21.83
CA GLU A 222 6.27 10.24 21.56
C GLU A 222 5.03 10.69 20.77
N SER A 223 4.65 9.91 19.75
CA SER A 223 3.45 10.15 18.94
C SER A 223 2.18 10.13 19.78
N LEU A 224 2.13 9.24 20.79
CA LEU A 224 1.03 9.12 21.73
C LEU A 224 1.04 10.23 22.79
N GLU A 225 2.20 10.67 23.28
CA GLU A 225 2.31 11.81 24.19
C GLU A 225 1.90 13.14 23.52
N LEU A 226 2.25 13.32 22.24
CA LEU A 226 1.91 14.50 21.46
C LEU A 226 0.44 14.52 21.02
N CYS A 227 -0.16 13.35 20.75
CA CYS A 227 -1.59 13.27 20.51
C CYS A 227 -2.36 13.41 21.84
N ASN A 228 -3.50 14.10 21.84
CA ASN A 228 -4.39 14.04 23.00
C ASN A 228 -5.02 12.63 23.05
N THR A 229 -4.41 11.71 23.78
CA THR A 229 -4.72 10.27 23.75
C THR A 229 -6.19 9.92 23.95
N LEU A 230 -6.96 10.72 24.70
CA LEU A 230 -8.41 10.52 24.88
C LEU A 230 -9.25 10.83 23.62
N ALA A 231 -8.64 11.46 22.62
CA ALA A 231 -9.24 11.77 21.32
C ALA A 231 -8.80 10.82 20.20
N ILE A 232 -7.77 9.98 20.39
CA ILE A 232 -7.24 9.09 19.34
C ILE A 232 -8.26 8.03 18.88
N GLY A 233 -9.11 7.54 19.78
CA GLY A 233 -10.15 6.55 19.49
C GLY A 233 -11.46 7.11 18.93
N ARG A 234 -11.53 8.42 18.66
CA ARG A 234 -12.71 9.06 18.03
C ARG A 234 -12.52 9.12 16.51
N GLU A 235 -13.60 9.26 15.75
CA GLU A 235 -13.51 9.46 14.29
C GLU A 235 -12.72 10.74 13.97
N PHE A 236 -11.85 10.67 12.95
CA PHE A 236 -11.20 11.86 12.40
C PHE A 236 -12.22 12.76 11.67
N PRO A 237 -12.36 14.04 12.05
CA PRO A 237 -13.52 14.86 11.71
C PRO A 237 -13.51 15.41 10.26
N HIS A 238 -12.50 15.12 9.47
CA HIS A 238 -12.28 15.76 8.16
C HIS A 238 -12.17 14.74 7.02
N ARG A 239 -12.76 15.05 5.87
CA ARG A 239 -12.71 14.26 4.61
C ARG A 239 -12.17 15.06 3.42
N LYS A 240 -11.78 16.31 3.69
CA LYS A 240 -11.18 17.30 2.80
C LYS A 240 -10.43 18.32 3.66
N ALA A 241 -9.59 19.14 3.04
CA ALA A 241 -8.89 20.23 3.73
C ALA A 241 -9.84 21.03 4.64
N TRP A 242 -9.53 21.04 5.93
CA TRP A 242 -10.19 21.83 6.95
C TRP A 242 -9.32 23.04 7.24
N GLN A 243 -9.63 24.14 6.58
CA GLN A 243 -9.21 25.45 7.01
C GLN A 243 -10.47 26.20 7.40
N PRO A 244 -10.81 26.28 8.70
CA PRO A 244 -11.89 27.12 9.17
C PRO A 244 -11.41 28.56 9.16
N LEU A 245 -12.38 29.45 9.21
CA LEU A 245 -12.27 30.62 8.40
C LEU A 245 -13.35 31.61 8.89
N VAL A 246 -12.98 32.86 9.19
CA VAL A 246 -13.79 33.80 9.98
C VAL A 246 -14.58 34.78 9.12
N GLU A 247 -15.87 34.51 8.98
CA GLU A 247 -16.86 35.56 8.69
C GLU A 247 -17.87 35.65 9.83
N ASN A 248 -18.16 36.89 10.26
CA ASN A 248 -19.21 37.28 11.20
C ASN A 248 -19.09 36.79 12.67
N LEU A 249 -17.97 37.13 13.33
CA LEU A 249 -17.89 37.19 14.81
C LEU A 249 -18.68 38.39 15.39
N SER A 250 -20.00 38.43 15.18
CA SER A 250 -20.92 39.40 15.79
C SER A 250 -21.50 38.90 17.12
N ASP A 251 -21.66 37.58 17.31
CA ASP A 251 -22.15 36.97 18.56
C ASP A 251 -21.07 36.24 19.38
N GLY A 252 -19.90 36.00 18.79
CA GLY A 252 -18.78 35.30 19.44
C GLY A 252 -18.76 33.78 19.22
N THR A 253 -19.63 33.22 18.38
CA THR A 253 -19.61 31.79 17.99
C THR A 253 -19.07 31.60 16.57
N PRO A 254 -17.99 30.83 16.35
CA PRO A 254 -17.51 30.54 15.00
C PRO A 254 -18.50 29.69 14.19
N ARG A 255 -18.92 30.18 13.02
CA ARG A 255 -19.72 29.42 12.04
C ARG A 255 -19.30 29.78 10.60
N GLY A 256 -18.66 28.87 9.87
CA GLY A 256 -18.51 28.99 8.40
C GLY A 256 -17.09 28.95 7.84
N GLN A 257 -16.96 29.52 6.62
CA GLN A 257 -15.76 29.63 5.77
C GLN A 257 -15.73 31.10 5.18
N GLY A 258 -14.56 31.79 5.02
CA GLY A 258 -14.31 33.27 5.06
C GLY A 258 -12.96 33.65 5.76
N LYS A 259 -12.28 34.81 5.63
CA LYS A 259 -10.82 34.93 6.06
C LYS A 259 -10.49 35.16 7.56
N ILE A 260 -9.29 34.71 8.03
CA ILE A 260 -8.80 34.83 9.45
C ILE A 260 -8.76 36.28 9.97
N PRO A 261 -9.10 36.54 11.25
CA PRO A 261 -9.10 37.87 11.83
C PRO A 261 -7.72 38.20 12.44
N TYR A 262 -6.72 38.42 11.58
CA TYR A 262 -5.47 39.05 12.03
C TYR A 262 -5.76 40.51 12.38
N TYR A 263 -6.02 40.80 13.66
CA TYR A 263 -6.21 42.15 14.16
C TYR A 263 -4.86 42.88 14.27
N ILE A 264 -4.27 43.21 13.11
CA ILE A 264 -3.02 44.00 13.00
C ILE A 264 -3.25 45.49 13.33
N ASN A 265 -4.50 45.90 13.55
CA ASN A 265 -4.85 47.27 13.90
C ASN A 265 -4.51 47.57 15.36
N ASN A 266 -3.50 48.41 15.55
CA ASN A 266 -3.14 48.99 16.85
C ASN A 266 -3.96 50.29 17.04
N PRO A 267 -4.76 50.47 18.12
CA PRO A 267 -4.87 49.62 19.29
C PRO A 267 -5.89 48.47 19.17
N VAL A 268 -5.46 47.28 19.61
CA VAL A 268 -6.30 46.08 19.73
C VAL A 268 -7.26 46.23 20.91
N THR A 269 -8.57 46.21 20.65
CA THR A 269 -9.59 46.39 21.69
C THR A 269 -9.76 45.15 22.57
N GLU A 270 -10.43 45.28 23.72
CA GLU A 270 -10.76 44.12 24.57
C GLU A 270 -11.70 43.13 23.83
N LEU A 271 -12.58 43.63 22.97
CA LEU A 271 -13.44 42.82 22.12
C LEU A 271 -12.60 41.97 21.14
N ASP A 272 -11.57 42.55 20.53
CA ASP A 272 -10.67 41.84 19.62
C ASP A 272 -9.87 40.76 20.37
N ARG A 273 -9.41 41.04 21.60
CA ARG A 273 -8.77 40.02 22.46
C ARG A 273 -9.73 38.88 22.82
N LYS A 274 -11.01 39.17 23.09
CA LYS A 274 -12.03 38.15 23.35
C LYS A 274 -12.28 37.28 22.11
N LYS A 275 -12.37 37.90 20.93
CA LYS A 275 -12.50 37.20 19.63
C LYS A 275 -11.29 36.32 19.34
N GLN A 276 -10.07 36.82 19.55
CA GLN A 276 -8.84 36.02 19.37
C GLN A 276 -8.79 34.81 20.29
N ARG A 277 -9.20 34.95 21.56
CA ARG A 277 -9.24 33.80 22.50
C ARG A 277 -10.25 32.74 22.06
N ALA A 278 -11.49 33.13 21.75
CA ALA A 278 -12.51 32.20 21.26
C ALA A 278 -12.11 31.55 19.93
N TRP A 279 -11.42 32.28 19.05
CA TRP A 279 -10.85 31.74 17.83
C TRP A 279 -9.77 30.70 18.11
N ASN A 280 -8.80 31.01 18.97
CA ASN A 280 -7.72 30.09 19.33
C ASN A 280 -8.25 28.82 20.01
N GLU A 281 -9.21 28.96 20.93
CA GLU A 281 -9.86 27.84 21.62
C GLU A 281 -10.56 26.91 20.62
N PHE A 282 -11.32 27.45 19.67
CA PHE A 282 -11.96 26.67 18.60
C PHE A 282 -10.96 26.05 17.62
N TYR A 283 -9.94 26.81 17.19
CA TYR A 283 -9.00 26.41 16.13
C TYR A 283 -7.99 25.36 16.61
N TYR A 284 -7.51 25.51 17.84
CA TYR A 284 -6.59 24.58 18.50
C TYR A 284 -7.29 23.55 19.39
N ASP A 285 -8.63 23.43 19.33
CA ASP A 285 -9.33 22.30 19.96
C ASP A 285 -8.75 20.97 19.41
N GLY A 286 -8.35 20.09 20.33
CA GLY A 286 -7.85 18.75 20.02
C GLY A 286 -8.91 17.85 19.37
N ASN A 287 -10.20 18.18 19.48
CA ASN A 287 -11.26 17.53 18.73
C ASN A 287 -11.13 17.72 17.21
N ASN A 288 -10.46 18.78 16.72
CA ASN A 288 -10.23 18.94 15.27
C ASN A 288 -9.17 17.96 14.73
N SER A 289 -8.34 17.40 15.60
CA SER A 289 -7.32 16.40 15.26
C SER A 289 -7.57 15.05 15.95
N SER A 290 -8.81 14.80 16.42
CA SER A 290 -9.19 13.51 16.98
C SER A 290 -9.06 12.40 15.93
N GLY A 291 -8.86 11.14 16.32
CA GLY A 291 -8.69 10.06 15.36
C GLY A 291 -7.37 10.06 14.57
N SER A 292 -6.42 10.94 14.93
CA SER A 292 -5.10 11.02 14.31
C SER A 292 -3.97 11.08 15.33
N MET A 293 -2.80 10.62 14.93
CA MET A 293 -1.54 10.71 15.67
C MET A 293 -0.62 11.70 14.99
N CYS A 294 0.10 12.51 15.77
CA CYS A 294 1.25 13.23 15.25
C CYS A 294 2.43 12.26 15.14
N ILE A 295 3.02 12.12 13.95
CA ILE A 295 4.12 11.17 13.68
C ILE A 295 5.43 11.85 13.29
N GLY A 296 5.47 13.19 13.17
CA GLY A 296 6.68 13.96 12.85
C GLY A 296 6.38 15.45 12.74
N GLU A 297 7.44 16.26 12.64
CA GLU A 297 7.38 17.71 12.40
C GLU A 297 8.11 18.05 11.07
N GLN A 298 7.56 19.00 10.31
CA GLN A 298 8.13 19.52 9.05
C GLN A 298 8.87 20.86 9.25
N GLY A 299 8.86 21.38 10.48
CA GLY A 299 9.32 22.70 10.86
C GLY A 299 8.20 23.75 10.86
N CYS A 300 8.49 24.96 11.35
CA CYS A 300 7.52 26.05 11.50
C CYS A 300 6.24 25.69 12.31
N GLY A 301 6.27 24.62 13.12
CA GLY A 301 5.09 24.08 13.80
C GLY A 301 4.11 23.36 12.88
N HIS A 302 4.54 22.87 11.71
CA HIS A 302 3.77 21.97 10.87
C HIS A 302 3.96 20.53 11.32
N MET A 303 2.87 19.87 11.69
CA MET A 303 2.92 18.49 12.19
C MET A 303 2.38 17.52 11.13
N THR A 304 3.11 16.45 10.86
CA THR A 304 2.60 15.34 10.06
C THR A 304 1.68 14.48 10.91
N LEU A 305 0.47 14.23 10.41
CA LEU A 305 -0.57 13.44 11.07
C LEU A 305 -0.82 12.13 10.31
N LEU A 306 -0.86 11.01 11.02
CA LEU A 306 -1.42 9.74 10.52
C LEU A 306 -2.84 9.58 11.07
N VAL A 307 -3.82 9.42 10.19
CA VAL A 307 -5.19 9.11 10.63
C VAL A 307 -5.29 7.62 10.98
N VAL A 308 -5.74 7.32 12.21
CA VAL A 308 -5.86 5.95 12.75
C VAL A 308 -7.32 5.52 12.96
N CYS A 309 -8.26 6.46 13.10
CA CYS A 309 -9.68 6.17 13.27
C CYS A 309 -10.56 6.94 12.29
N GLY A 310 -11.46 6.22 11.62
CA GLY A 310 -12.45 6.80 10.73
C GLY A 310 -12.22 6.57 9.23
N PRO A 311 -12.94 7.29 8.35
CA PRO A 311 -12.96 7.07 6.90
C PRO A 311 -11.64 7.34 6.18
N GLU A 312 -10.82 8.22 6.75
CA GLU A 312 -9.49 8.58 6.20
C GLU A 312 -8.36 7.75 6.82
N ARG A 313 -8.69 6.70 7.61
CA ARG A 313 -7.70 5.85 8.29
C ARG A 313 -6.66 5.29 7.31
N GLY A 314 -5.39 5.48 7.67
CA GLY A 314 -4.22 5.14 6.86
C GLY A 314 -3.67 6.31 6.05
N ASN A 315 -4.42 7.39 5.86
CA ASN A 315 -3.96 8.56 5.10
C ASN A 315 -3.11 9.51 5.96
N ILE A 316 -2.10 10.09 5.32
CA ILE A 316 -1.29 11.19 5.85
C ILE A 316 -2.00 12.53 5.63
N TRP A 317 -2.02 13.32 6.69
CA TRP A 317 -2.50 14.70 6.73
C TRP A 317 -1.40 15.60 7.33
N VAL A 318 -1.53 16.91 7.15
CA VAL A 318 -0.63 17.92 7.71
C VAL A 318 -1.45 18.89 8.53
N ASP A 319 -1.07 19.06 9.80
CA ASP A 319 -1.54 20.14 10.66
C ASP A 319 -0.63 21.36 10.48
N SER A 320 -1.08 22.30 9.66
CA SER A 320 -0.46 23.59 9.44
C SER A 320 -1.20 24.71 10.19
N ARG A 321 -1.86 24.41 11.31
CA ARG A 321 -2.54 25.41 12.14
C ARG A 321 -1.60 26.52 12.61
N ALA A 322 -0.36 26.17 12.99
CA ALA A 322 0.66 27.11 13.46
C ALA A 322 0.92 28.28 12.47
N THR A 323 0.87 28.00 11.17
CA THR A 323 1.01 29.02 10.10
C THR A 323 -0.31 29.31 9.36
N ASN A 324 -1.45 29.05 10.00
CA ASN A 324 -2.77 29.46 9.51
C ASN A 324 -3.23 28.80 8.18
N TYR A 325 -2.83 27.55 7.91
CA TYR A 325 -3.35 26.76 6.76
C TYR A 325 -4.25 25.59 7.15
N GLY A 326 -4.48 25.36 8.45
CA GLY A 326 -5.44 24.38 8.94
C GLY A 326 -4.93 22.94 8.88
N ILE A 327 -5.86 21.98 8.83
CA ILE A 327 -5.55 20.54 8.78
C ILE A 327 -5.92 20.03 7.38
N THR A 328 -4.93 19.60 6.60
CA THR A 328 -5.10 19.29 5.17
C THR A 328 -4.58 17.91 4.79
N PRO A 329 -5.22 17.18 3.86
CA PRO A 329 -4.75 15.87 3.44
C PRO A 329 -3.54 16.04 2.52
N LEU A 330 -2.49 15.23 2.74
CA LEU A 330 -1.35 15.18 1.84
C LEU A 330 -1.77 14.39 0.59
N LYS A 331 -2.39 15.05 -0.41
CA LYS A 331 -2.93 14.36 -1.61
C LYS A 331 -2.01 14.47 -2.82
N LYS A 332 -1.63 13.30 -3.36
CA LYS A 332 -1.06 13.15 -4.71
C LYS A 332 -2.16 13.00 -5.77
N ASP A 333 -3.31 12.40 -5.41
CA ASP A 333 -4.46 12.18 -6.30
C ASP A 333 -5.82 12.24 -5.53
N LYS A 334 -6.87 11.55 -6.02
CA LYS A 334 -8.18 11.49 -5.35
C LYS A 334 -8.19 10.60 -4.09
N SER A 335 -7.29 9.63 -4.00
CA SER A 335 -7.28 8.49 -3.06
C SER A 335 -6.80 8.85 -1.66
N GLY A 336 -5.93 9.86 -1.54
CA GLY A 336 -5.11 10.09 -0.34
C GLY A 336 -3.71 9.49 -0.51
N THR A 337 -2.85 9.65 0.50
CA THR A 337 -1.48 9.12 0.49
C THR A 337 -1.29 8.31 1.76
N THR A 338 -0.93 7.03 1.65
CA THR A 338 -0.72 6.17 2.84
C THR A 338 0.61 6.48 3.53
N PHE A 339 0.82 5.92 4.73
CA PHE A 339 2.06 6.09 5.47
C PHE A 339 3.29 5.66 4.65
N LEU A 340 3.28 4.48 4.04
CA LEU A 340 4.44 4.03 3.25
C LEU A 340 4.59 4.78 1.94
N GLN A 341 3.51 5.16 1.26
CA GLN A 341 3.64 5.96 0.04
C GLN A 341 4.33 7.31 0.33
N TRP A 342 4.00 7.94 1.45
CA TRP A 342 4.65 9.16 1.91
C TRP A 342 6.14 8.95 2.26
N TYR A 343 6.47 7.84 2.92
CA TYR A 343 7.84 7.50 3.27
C TYR A 343 8.72 7.19 2.05
N GLU A 344 8.18 6.42 1.11
CA GLU A 344 8.83 6.06 -0.16
C GLU A 344 9.04 7.28 -1.06
N ASP A 345 8.03 8.14 -1.17
CA ASP A 345 8.12 9.39 -1.92
C ASP A 345 9.30 10.27 -1.44
N TRP A 346 9.56 10.33 -0.13
CA TRP A 346 10.71 11.03 0.43
C TRP A 346 12.05 10.36 0.08
N LEU A 347 12.13 9.03 0.25
CA LEU A 347 13.35 8.29 -0.09
C LEU A 347 13.72 8.43 -1.57
N ASP A 348 12.74 8.35 -2.47
CA ASP A 348 12.95 8.49 -3.91
C ASP A 348 13.41 9.89 -4.27
N GLN A 349 12.77 10.94 -3.74
CA GLN A 349 13.20 12.32 -3.92
C GLN A 349 14.61 12.57 -3.35
N ALA A 350 14.96 11.98 -2.20
CA ALA A 350 16.28 12.10 -1.60
C ALA A 350 17.36 11.43 -2.46
N VAL A 351 17.10 10.21 -2.96
CA VAL A 351 18.02 9.48 -3.85
C VAL A 351 18.18 10.22 -5.18
N GLU A 352 17.09 10.71 -5.78
CA GLU A 352 17.12 11.49 -7.02
C GLU A 352 17.92 12.80 -6.84
N GLN A 353 17.65 13.56 -5.77
CA GLN A 353 18.34 14.82 -5.47
C GLN A 353 19.86 14.64 -5.30
N LEU A 354 20.32 13.53 -4.72
CA LEU A 354 21.75 13.28 -4.53
C LEU A 354 22.42 12.77 -5.81
N ARG A 355 21.73 11.93 -6.59
CA ARG A 355 22.25 11.44 -7.88
C ARG A 355 22.34 12.58 -8.90
N GLY A 356 21.32 13.43 -9.01
CA GLY A 356 21.30 14.60 -9.91
C GLY A 356 22.22 15.76 -9.51
N LYS A 357 22.99 15.65 -8.41
CA LYS A 357 24.05 16.59 -8.00
C LYS A 357 25.47 16.08 -8.29
N ASN A 358 25.61 14.85 -8.82
CA ASN A 358 26.89 14.23 -9.15
C ASN A 358 27.23 14.24 -10.66
N ASP A 359 26.35 14.83 -11.48
CA ASP A 359 26.59 15.21 -12.88
C ASP A 359 26.92 16.72 -12.99
#